data_AF-A0A1A6A6U1-F1
#
_entry.id   AF-A0A1A6A6U1-F1
#
_cell.length_a   1.000
_cell.length_b   1.000
_cell.length_c   1.000
_cell.angle_alpha   90.00
_cell.angle_beta   90.00
_cell.angle_gamma   90.00
#
_symmetry.space_group_name_H-M   'P 1'
#
loop_
_entity.id
_entity.type
_entity.pdbx_description
1 polymer ?
#
loop_
_entity_poly.entity_id
_entity_poly.type
_entity_poly.pdbx_seq_one_letter_code
_entity_poly.pdbx_strand_id
1 'polypeptide(L)'
;MSINRNITIDDPSPLITYVGNWDGGDHDGDPFVGQYSNSTFHSSYTTGDVAKFDFEGNAIWLFGAFRPNHGYYSVSIDGAEKTYNNGNKTDDVFVQVLYSLRNLQQGKHELVLTNEKGYNGSDARNGYGWLDLDFIMYQTSSSSSSPSSGTGLAQYNDSMVITTGTPRVQLHFPSGTPHPIEISAAKAVRSMNVLTLFCAVMITLLRSARNLG
;
A
#
# COMPACT_ATOMS: atom_id res chain seq x y z
N MET A 1 -23.79 -18.70 -11.67
CA MET A 1 -23.36 -17.45 -11.00
C MET A 1 -21.85 -17.35 -11.14
N SER A 2 -21.30 -16.15 -11.22
CA SER A 2 -19.84 -15.98 -11.15
C SER A 2 -19.45 -15.82 -9.68
N ILE A 3 -18.43 -16.55 -9.23
CA ILE A 3 -17.86 -16.35 -7.88
C ILE A 3 -16.64 -15.46 -8.02
N ASN A 4 -16.57 -14.41 -7.20
CA ASN A 4 -15.40 -13.54 -7.10
C ASN A 4 -14.50 -14.03 -5.97
N ARG A 5 -13.20 -14.13 -6.22
CA ARG A 5 -12.18 -14.50 -5.24
C ARG A 5 -11.08 -13.46 -5.24
N ASN A 6 -10.65 -13.05 -4.05
CA ASN A 6 -9.48 -12.20 -3.87
C ASN A 6 -8.25 -13.09 -3.62
N ILE A 7 -7.15 -12.75 -4.27
CA ILE A 7 -5.85 -13.41 -4.15
C ILE A 7 -4.85 -12.34 -3.73
N THR A 8 -4.09 -12.62 -2.68
CA THR A 8 -3.04 -11.73 -2.15
C THR A 8 -1.68 -12.30 -2.51
N ILE A 9 -0.80 -11.44 -3.03
CA ILE A 9 0.58 -11.73 -3.44
C ILE A 9 1.49 -10.81 -2.64
N ASP A 10 2.32 -11.39 -1.79
CA ASP A 10 3.29 -10.69 -0.95
C ASP A 10 4.44 -10.11 -1.79
N ASP A 11 5.08 -9.03 -1.34
CA ASP A 11 6.19 -8.39 -2.05
C ASP A 11 7.37 -9.32 -2.41
N PRO A 12 7.78 -10.33 -1.60
CA PRO A 12 8.90 -11.18 -1.97
C PRO A 12 8.50 -12.28 -2.97
N SER A 13 7.24 -12.30 -3.41
CA SER A 13 6.74 -13.30 -4.35
C SER A 13 7.49 -13.21 -5.68
N PRO A 14 7.95 -14.35 -6.24
CA PRO A 14 8.61 -14.37 -7.55
C PRO A 14 7.66 -14.07 -8.72
N LEU A 15 6.36 -13.89 -8.45
CA LEU A 15 5.37 -13.43 -9.44
C LEU A 15 5.46 -11.92 -9.70
N ILE A 16 6.13 -11.16 -8.82
CA ILE A 16 6.37 -9.74 -9.02
C ILE A 16 7.77 -9.58 -9.62
N THR A 17 7.85 -8.89 -10.76
CA THR A 17 9.12 -8.60 -11.42
C THR A 17 9.57 -7.19 -11.10
N TYR A 18 10.64 -7.07 -10.31
CA TYR A 18 11.28 -5.80 -10.02
C TYR A 18 12.40 -5.53 -11.03
N VAL A 19 12.39 -4.33 -11.63
CA VAL A 19 13.41 -3.86 -12.57
C VAL A 19 14.00 -2.56 -12.04
N GLY A 20 15.33 -2.50 -11.95
CA GLY A 20 16.05 -1.39 -11.34
C GLY A 20 16.57 -1.74 -9.95
N ASN A 21 16.75 -0.73 -9.10
CA ASN A 21 17.30 -0.89 -7.76
C ASN A 21 16.18 -0.92 -6.72
N TRP A 22 15.51 -2.07 -6.63
CA TRP A 22 14.62 -2.37 -5.51
C TRP A 22 15.40 -3.12 -4.43
N ASP A 23 15.35 -2.63 -3.20
CA ASP A 23 15.71 -3.43 -2.04
C ASP A 23 14.54 -4.33 -1.64
N GLY A 24 14.84 -5.48 -1.06
CA GLY A 24 13.85 -6.50 -0.73
C GLY A 24 14.34 -7.38 0.40
N GLY A 25 13.46 -7.62 1.38
CA GLY A 25 13.68 -8.57 2.49
C GLY A 25 14.75 -8.19 3.53
N ASP A 26 15.66 -7.26 3.22
CA ASP A 26 16.70 -6.76 4.13
C ASP A 26 16.59 -5.24 4.27
N HIS A 27 15.90 -4.83 5.34
CA HIS A 27 15.65 -3.43 5.71
C HIS A 27 16.36 -3.09 7.02
N ASP A 28 17.62 -3.48 7.11
CA ASP A 28 18.47 -3.21 8.26
C ASP A 28 18.49 -1.71 8.59
N GLY A 29 17.91 -1.37 9.75
CA GLY A 29 17.85 0.00 10.26
C GLY A 29 16.55 0.75 10.01
N ASP A 30 15.56 0.17 9.30
CA ASP A 30 14.19 0.69 9.33
C ASP A 30 13.45 0.12 10.57
N PRO A 31 13.11 0.94 11.58
CA PRO A 31 12.42 0.46 12.78
C PRO A 31 10.95 0.09 12.54
N PHE A 32 10.43 0.31 11.33
CA PHE A 32 9.01 0.14 10.99
C PHE A 32 8.73 -1.09 10.13
N VAL A 33 9.73 -1.92 9.84
CA VAL A 33 9.56 -3.19 9.08
C VAL A 33 8.40 -4.02 9.64
N GLY A 34 8.28 -4.10 10.97
CA GLY A 34 7.20 -4.85 11.62
C GLY A 34 5.78 -4.30 11.44
N GLN A 35 5.61 -3.12 10.80
CA GLN A 35 4.29 -2.55 10.49
C GLN A 35 3.78 -2.91 9.09
N TYR A 36 4.62 -3.51 8.24
CA TYR A 36 4.22 -4.04 6.93
C TYR A 36 3.64 -5.45 7.05
N SER A 37 2.90 -5.88 6.03
CA SER A 37 2.43 -7.27 5.94
C SER A 37 3.63 -8.21 6.01
N ASN A 38 3.49 -9.29 6.78
CA ASN A 38 4.56 -10.30 6.97
C ASN A 38 5.93 -9.74 7.42
N SER A 39 6.00 -8.48 7.86
CA SER A 39 7.25 -7.78 8.14
C SER A 39 8.21 -7.75 6.95
N THR A 40 7.67 -7.62 5.74
CA THR A 40 8.45 -7.47 4.50
C THR A 40 7.90 -6.30 3.69
N PHE A 41 8.76 -5.72 2.85
CA PHE A 41 8.38 -4.83 1.76
C PHE A 41 9.54 -4.80 0.75
N HIS A 42 9.26 -4.35 -0.47
CA HIS A 42 10.31 -3.93 -1.40
C HIS A 42 10.24 -2.43 -1.58
N SER A 43 11.38 -1.75 -1.58
CA SER A 43 11.41 -0.30 -1.80
C SER A 43 12.42 0.12 -2.84
N SER A 44 12.19 1.28 -3.45
CA SER A 44 13.11 1.90 -4.39
C SER A 44 13.31 3.37 -4.05
N TYR A 45 14.54 3.83 -4.26
CA TYR A 45 14.94 5.23 -4.17
C TYR A 45 15.35 5.84 -5.52
N THR A 46 15.19 5.09 -6.62
CA THR A 46 15.69 5.47 -7.94
C THR A 46 14.53 5.79 -8.87
N THR A 47 14.56 6.98 -9.47
CA THR A 47 13.57 7.37 -10.49
C THR A 47 13.60 6.40 -11.67
N GLY A 48 12.43 5.94 -12.09
CA GLY A 48 12.26 5.04 -13.24
C GLY A 48 12.35 3.55 -12.90
N ASP A 49 12.69 3.18 -11.68
CA ASP A 49 12.56 1.80 -11.21
C ASP A 49 11.09 1.35 -11.27
N VAL A 50 10.87 0.09 -11.66
CA VAL A 50 9.50 -0.45 -11.84
C VAL A 50 9.30 -1.78 -11.13
N ALA A 51 8.09 -1.98 -10.60
CA ALA A 51 7.57 -3.28 -10.20
C ALA A 51 6.44 -3.68 -11.16
N LYS A 52 6.52 -4.88 -11.72
CA LYS A 52 5.56 -5.41 -12.70
C LYS A 52 4.84 -6.63 -12.16
N PHE A 53 3.56 -6.74 -12.47
CA PHE A 53 2.75 -7.88 -12.05
C PHE A 53 1.68 -8.22 -13.09
N ASP A 54 1.77 -9.44 -13.61
CA ASP A 54 0.76 -10.02 -14.49
C ASP A 54 -0.30 -10.74 -13.67
N PHE A 55 -1.57 -10.48 -13.96
CA PHE A 55 -2.69 -11.13 -13.27
C PHE A 55 -3.83 -11.50 -14.22
N GLU A 56 -4.58 -12.53 -13.84
CA GLU A 56 -5.82 -12.90 -14.53
C GLU A 56 -7.02 -12.61 -13.64
N GLY A 57 -7.67 -11.46 -13.86
CA GLY A 57 -8.67 -10.93 -12.95
C GLY A 57 -9.53 -9.82 -13.52
N ASN A 58 -10.32 -9.20 -12.65
CA ASN A 58 -11.23 -8.09 -12.98
C ASN A 58 -11.11 -6.89 -12.01
N ALA A 59 -10.21 -6.96 -11.03
CA ALA A 59 -9.82 -5.84 -10.17
C ALA A 59 -8.44 -6.07 -9.56
N ILE A 60 -7.77 -4.99 -9.19
CA ILE A 60 -6.45 -5.00 -8.54
C ILE A 60 -6.33 -3.85 -7.53
N TRP A 61 -5.54 -4.09 -6.48
CA TRP A 61 -5.15 -3.14 -5.44
C TRP A 61 -3.67 -3.32 -5.13
N LEU A 62 -2.94 -2.20 -5.05
CA LEU A 62 -1.56 -2.15 -4.57
C LEU A 62 -1.56 -1.61 -3.15
N PHE A 63 -0.78 -2.23 -2.27
CA PHE A 63 -0.61 -1.80 -0.89
C PHE A 63 0.84 -1.45 -0.59
N GLY A 64 1.03 -0.46 0.26
CA GLY A 64 2.32 0.03 0.73
C GLY A 64 2.14 1.00 1.88
N ALA A 65 3.11 1.89 2.08
CA ALA A 65 3.04 2.92 3.09
C ALA A 65 2.95 4.34 2.48
N PHE A 66 2.34 5.24 3.25
CA PHE A 66 2.53 6.68 3.05
C PHE A 66 3.40 7.18 4.20
N ARG A 67 4.55 7.78 3.86
CA ARG A 67 5.58 8.18 4.84
C ARG A 67 6.19 9.54 4.47
N PRO A 68 6.80 10.27 5.42
CA PRO A 68 7.36 11.60 5.14
C PRO A 68 8.50 11.61 4.12
N ASN A 69 9.18 10.48 3.95
CA ASN A 69 10.30 10.30 3.02
C ASN A 69 9.86 9.75 1.65
N HIS A 70 8.58 9.43 1.46
CA HIS A 70 8.07 8.93 0.19
C HIS A 70 7.84 10.05 -0.82
N GLY A 71 7.85 9.71 -2.11
CA GLY A 71 7.66 10.65 -3.21
C GLY A 71 6.56 10.23 -4.19
N TYR A 72 6.62 10.84 -5.38
CA TYR A 72 5.70 10.50 -6.46
C TYR A 72 5.96 9.10 -7.02
N TYR A 73 4.88 8.46 -7.42
CA TYR A 73 4.88 7.21 -8.18
C TYR A 73 3.79 7.26 -9.24
N SER A 74 3.88 6.37 -10.22
CA SER A 74 2.84 6.19 -11.21
C SER A 74 2.45 4.73 -11.39
N VAL A 75 1.21 4.51 -11.82
CA VAL A 75 0.69 3.18 -12.15
C VAL A 75 0.05 3.20 -13.53
N SER A 76 0.33 2.18 -14.34
CA SER A 76 -0.37 1.90 -15.59
C SER A 76 -0.84 0.45 -15.63
N ILE A 77 -1.99 0.22 -16.27
CA ILE A 77 -2.56 -1.10 -16.55
C ILE A 77 -2.63 -1.27 -18.07
N ASP A 78 -2.16 -2.39 -18.59
CA ASP A 78 -2.25 -2.75 -20.02
C ASP A 78 -1.68 -1.69 -20.99
N GLY A 79 -0.62 -0.99 -20.56
CA GLY A 79 0.01 0.08 -21.35
C GLY A 79 -0.82 1.37 -21.48
N ALA A 80 -1.90 1.52 -20.71
CA ALA A 80 -2.66 2.77 -20.64
C ALA A 80 -1.84 3.93 -20.03
N GLU A 81 -2.37 5.14 -20.15
CA GLU A 81 -1.78 6.35 -19.58
C GLU A 81 -1.50 6.21 -18.08
N LYS A 82 -0.36 6.74 -17.65
CA LYS A 82 0.10 6.70 -16.26
C LYS A 82 -0.82 7.51 -15.35
N THR A 83 -1.26 6.89 -14.25
CA THR A 83 -1.88 7.59 -13.13
C THR A 83 -0.82 7.95 -12.10
N TYR A 84 -0.57 9.24 -11.90
CA TYR A 84 0.41 9.73 -10.93
C TYR A 84 -0.22 9.93 -9.55
N ASN A 85 0.44 9.44 -8.51
CA ASN A 85 0.09 9.60 -7.10
C ASN A 85 1.32 10.01 -6.28
N ASN A 86 1.11 10.42 -5.03
CA ASN A 86 2.19 10.81 -4.14
C ASN A 86 2.11 10.03 -2.83
N GLY A 87 3.18 9.32 -2.49
CA GLY A 87 3.32 8.54 -1.26
C GLY A 87 3.66 9.40 -0.03
N ASN A 88 3.96 10.68 -0.21
CA ASN A 88 4.36 11.57 0.88
C ASN A 88 3.20 11.87 1.84
N LYS A 89 3.43 11.65 3.13
CA LYS A 89 2.49 12.04 4.20
C LYS A 89 3.22 12.40 5.48
N THR A 90 2.68 13.32 6.27
CA THR A 90 3.28 13.78 7.54
C THR A 90 3.44 12.66 8.57
N ASP A 91 2.49 11.74 8.63
CA ASP A 91 2.50 10.60 9.55
C ASP A 91 2.75 9.32 8.76
N ASP A 92 3.60 8.43 9.30
CA ASP A 92 3.78 7.09 8.77
C ASP A 92 2.48 6.28 8.93
N VAL A 93 1.94 5.81 7.81
CA VAL A 93 0.79 4.91 7.77
C VAL A 93 1.09 3.75 6.82
N PHE A 94 0.86 2.53 7.30
CA PHE A 94 1.24 1.29 6.63
C PHE A 94 0.00 0.53 6.16
N VAL A 95 0.18 -0.45 5.27
CA VAL A 95 -0.92 -1.28 4.74
C VAL A 95 -2.02 -0.41 4.11
N GLN A 96 -1.62 0.60 3.34
CA GLN A 96 -2.52 1.55 2.70
C GLN A 96 -2.66 1.26 1.22
N VAL A 97 -3.84 1.50 0.66
CA VAL A 97 -4.07 1.36 -0.79
C VAL A 97 -3.34 2.50 -1.52
N LEU A 98 -2.29 2.14 -2.25
CA LEU A 98 -1.56 3.05 -3.14
C LEU A 98 -2.34 3.29 -4.44
N TYR A 99 -2.90 2.22 -4.98
CA TYR A 99 -3.68 2.26 -6.21
C TYR A 99 -4.76 1.19 -6.20
N SER A 100 -5.87 1.45 -6.88
CA SER A 100 -6.85 0.42 -7.16
C SER A 100 -7.54 0.65 -8.49
N LEU A 101 -7.82 -0.43 -9.20
CA LEU A 101 -8.67 -0.42 -10.39
C LEU A 101 -9.65 -1.58 -10.32
N ARG A 102 -10.92 -1.30 -10.65
CA ARG A 102 -12.04 -2.23 -10.56
C ARG A 102 -12.80 -2.24 -11.87
N ASN A 103 -13.63 -3.26 -12.05
CA ASN A 103 -14.48 -3.42 -13.24
C ASN A 103 -13.67 -3.55 -14.53
N LEU A 104 -12.46 -4.12 -14.43
CA LEU A 104 -11.74 -4.59 -15.60
C LEU A 104 -12.53 -5.74 -16.24
N GLN A 105 -12.37 -5.90 -17.55
CA GLN A 105 -12.86 -7.12 -18.20
C GLN A 105 -12.12 -8.30 -17.58
N GLN A 106 -12.83 -9.37 -17.17
CA GLN A 106 -12.16 -10.58 -16.70
C GLN A 106 -11.19 -11.08 -17.78
N GLY A 107 -9.90 -11.15 -17.45
CA GLY A 107 -8.87 -11.56 -18.38
C GLY A 107 -7.47 -11.29 -17.85
N LYS A 108 -6.48 -11.45 -18.73
CA LYS A 108 -5.08 -11.16 -18.43
C LYS A 108 -4.83 -9.66 -18.50
N HIS A 109 -4.10 -9.16 -17.52
CA HIS A 109 -3.69 -7.77 -17.40
C HIS A 109 -2.24 -7.66 -16.93
N GLU A 110 -1.55 -6.62 -17.37
CA GLU A 110 -0.23 -6.23 -16.84
C GLU A 110 -0.37 -4.96 -16.02
N LEU A 111 0.11 -5.00 -14.77
CA LEU A 111 0.31 -3.81 -13.94
C LEU A 111 1.77 -3.39 -13.95
N VAL A 112 2.02 -2.09 -14.07
CA VAL A 112 3.34 -1.48 -13.91
C VAL A 112 3.25 -0.34 -12.89
N LEU A 113 3.95 -0.50 -11.75
CA LEU A 113 4.20 0.55 -10.76
C LEU A 113 5.59 1.15 -11.02
N THR A 114 5.71 2.47 -11.08
CA THR A 114 6.97 3.19 -11.34
C THR A 114 7.29 4.17 -10.23
N ASN A 115 8.55 4.20 -9.76
CA ASN A 115 9.04 5.27 -8.89
C ASN A 115 9.28 6.55 -9.73
N GLU A 116 8.56 7.62 -9.42
CA GLU A 116 8.60 8.91 -10.13
C GLU A 116 9.29 9.98 -9.27
N LYS A 117 10.27 9.59 -8.45
CA LYS A 117 11.08 10.51 -7.65
C LYS A 117 11.56 11.71 -8.48
N GLY A 118 11.33 12.91 -7.95
CA GLY A 118 11.67 14.17 -8.61
C GLY A 118 10.62 14.69 -9.58
N TYR A 119 9.50 13.98 -9.78
CA TYR A 119 8.40 14.44 -10.61
C TYR A 119 7.88 15.82 -10.15
N ASN A 120 7.66 16.72 -11.11
CA ASN A 120 7.31 18.13 -10.86
C ASN A 120 8.28 18.88 -9.91
N GLY A 121 9.55 18.46 -9.85
CA GLY A 121 10.57 19.07 -8.99
C GLY A 121 10.40 18.74 -7.50
N SER A 122 9.69 17.66 -7.17
CA SER A 122 9.58 17.14 -5.80
C SER A 122 10.90 16.54 -5.30
N ASP A 123 10.96 16.16 -4.02
CA ASP A 123 11.98 15.26 -3.46
C ASP A 123 13.44 15.70 -3.64
N ALA A 124 13.69 17.02 -3.73
CA ALA A 124 15.03 17.58 -3.94
C ALA A 124 16.02 17.31 -2.79
N ARG A 125 15.57 16.75 -1.67
CA ARG A 125 16.40 16.42 -0.50
C ARG A 125 16.85 14.97 -0.57
N ASN A 126 18.11 14.72 -0.28
CA ASN A 126 18.62 13.36 -0.11
C ASN A 126 17.83 12.64 1.00
N GLY A 127 17.53 11.36 0.75
CA GLY A 127 16.68 10.55 1.61
C GLY A 127 15.17 10.69 1.37
N TYR A 128 14.73 11.54 0.42
CA TYR A 128 13.32 11.69 0.03
C TYR A 128 13.07 11.23 -1.41
N GLY A 129 11.86 10.74 -1.68
CA GLY A 129 11.49 10.14 -2.96
C GLY A 129 11.48 8.62 -2.95
N TRP A 130 11.30 8.01 -1.78
CA TRP A 130 11.11 6.57 -1.67
C TRP A 130 9.73 6.15 -2.18
N LEU A 131 9.66 4.93 -2.69
CA LEU A 131 8.42 4.21 -2.99
C LEU A 131 8.59 2.80 -2.44
N ASP A 132 7.57 2.28 -1.77
CA ASP A 132 7.51 0.87 -1.38
C ASP A 132 6.32 0.14 -1.99
N LEU A 133 6.42 -1.18 -1.98
CA LEU A 133 5.37 -2.13 -2.26
C LEU A 133 5.39 -3.19 -1.15
N ASP A 134 4.26 -3.31 -0.45
CA ASP A 134 4.04 -4.26 0.65
C ASP A 134 3.38 -5.55 0.12
N PHE A 135 2.24 -5.41 -0.57
CA PHE A 135 1.63 -6.54 -1.27
C PHE A 135 0.66 -6.09 -2.36
N ILE A 136 0.28 -7.03 -3.21
CA ILE A 136 -0.72 -6.87 -4.26
C ILE A 136 -1.93 -7.75 -3.93
N MET A 137 -3.12 -7.23 -4.09
CA MET A 137 -4.34 -8.04 -4.10
C MET A 137 -5.01 -7.92 -5.47
N TYR A 138 -5.41 -9.02 -6.07
CA TYR A 138 -6.26 -8.99 -7.27
C TYR A 138 -7.50 -9.86 -7.08
N GLN A 139 -8.58 -9.48 -7.76
CA GLN A 139 -9.83 -10.24 -7.77
C GLN A 139 -9.96 -10.95 -9.11
N THR A 140 -10.37 -12.21 -9.06
CA THR A 140 -10.70 -13.00 -10.25
C THR A 140 -12.10 -13.60 -10.12
N SER A 141 -12.77 -13.78 -11.25
CA SER A 141 -14.12 -14.32 -11.32
C SER A 141 -14.13 -15.63 -12.10
N SER A 142 -14.71 -16.67 -11.50
CA SER A 142 -14.86 -17.98 -12.15
C SER A 142 -16.33 -18.36 -12.23
N SER A 143 -16.75 -18.97 -13.34
CA SER A 143 -18.10 -19.52 -13.45
C SER A 143 -18.24 -20.75 -12.55
N SER A 144 -19.14 -20.70 -11.57
CA SER A 144 -19.51 -21.90 -10.83
C SER A 144 -20.46 -22.73 -11.70
N SER A 145 -19.99 -23.83 -12.29
CA SER A 145 -20.90 -24.92 -12.65
C SER A 145 -21.37 -25.55 -11.34
N SER A 146 -22.69 -25.56 -11.09
CA SER A 146 -23.26 -26.35 -10.00
C SER A 146 -22.75 -27.79 -10.10
N PRO A 147 -22.35 -28.45 -9.01
CA PRO A 147 -21.97 -29.85 -9.08
C PRO A 147 -23.23 -30.64 -9.47
N SER A 148 -23.30 -31.11 -10.71
CA SER A 148 -24.17 -32.22 -11.02
C SER A 148 -23.61 -33.42 -10.26
N SER A 149 -24.45 -34.02 -9.42
CA SER A 149 -24.15 -35.25 -8.69
C SER A 149 -23.76 -36.34 -9.67
N GLY A 150 -22.46 -36.50 -9.91
CA GLY A 150 -21.88 -37.49 -10.79
C GLY A 150 -20.72 -38.17 -10.08
N THR A 151 -20.98 -39.36 -9.55
CA THR A 151 -19.96 -40.28 -9.05
C THR A 151 -19.00 -40.63 -10.19
N GLY A 152 -17.77 -40.12 -10.13
CA GLY A 152 -16.74 -40.44 -11.11
C GLY A 152 -15.39 -39.89 -10.69
N LEU A 153 -14.53 -40.75 -10.15
CA LEU A 153 -13.13 -40.45 -9.88
C LEU A 153 -12.40 -40.28 -11.22
N ALA A 154 -11.89 -39.08 -11.50
CA ALA A 154 -10.80 -38.88 -12.45
C ALA A 154 -10.05 -37.60 -12.09
N GLN A 155 -8.77 -37.79 -11.76
CA GLN A 155 -7.79 -36.74 -11.50
C GLN A 155 -7.69 -35.80 -12.72
N TYR A 156 -7.77 -34.49 -12.47
CA TYR A 156 -7.22 -33.50 -13.38
C TYR A 156 -6.05 -32.83 -12.65
N ASN A 157 -4.86 -33.01 -13.21
CA ASN A 157 -3.62 -32.45 -12.69
C ASN A 157 -3.56 -30.98 -13.10
N ASP A 158 -3.98 -30.08 -12.22
CA ASP A 158 -3.65 -28.66 -12.34
C ASP A 158 -2.53 -28.34 -11.34
N SER A 159 -1.33 -28.19 -11.87
CA SER A 159 -0.16 -27.70 -11.16
C SER A 159 -0.30 -26.19 -10.92
N MET A 160 -1.20 -25.84 -10.01
CA MET A 160 -1.20 -24.55 -9.33
C MET A 160 -1.05 -24.87 -7.84
N VAL A 161 0.05 -24.42 -7.24
CA VAL A 161 0.28 -24.54 -5.80
C VAL A 161 -0.78 -23.66 -5.11
N ILE A 162 -1.91 -24.26 -4.80
CA ILE A 162 -2.95 -23.65 -3.98
C ILE A 162 -2.42 -23.72 -2.54
N THR A 163 -1.67 -22.69 -2.13
CA THR A 163 -1.59 -22.41 -0.70
C THR A 163 -2.96 -21.88 -0.28
N THR A 164 -3.85 -22.76 0.18
CA THR A 164 -5.02 -22.32 0.95
C THR A 164 -4.53 -21.93 2.35
N GLY A 165 -3.75 -20.86 2.43
CA GLY A 165 -3.50 -20.16 3.67
C GLY A 165 -4.79 -19.49 4.08
N THR A 166 -5.63 -20.20 4.84
CA THR A 166 -6.42 -19.48 5.85
C THR A 166 -5.38 -18.86 6.77
N PRO A 167 -5.45 -17.56 7.12
CA PRO A 167 -4.53 -17.01 8.10
C PRO A 167 -4.83 -17.71 9.43
N ARG A 168 -4.07 -18.75 9.74
CA ARG A 168 -3.95 -19.22 11.12
C ARG A 168 -2.92 -18.33 11.77
N VAL A 169 -3.41 -17.36 12.52
CA VAL A 169 -2.67 -16.87 13.67
C VAL A 169 -2.46 -18.07 14.59
N GLN A 170 -1.28 -18.69 14.52
CA GLN A 170 -0.84 -19.57 15.58
C GLN A 170 -0.35 -18.66 16.69
N LEU A 171 -1.23 -18.34 17.64
CA LEU A 171 -0.84 -17.68 18.88
C LEU A 171 0.09 -18.63 19.65
N HIS A 172 1.40 -18.45 19.48
CA HIS A 172 2.35 -18.96 20.46
C HIS A 172 2.34 -17.99 21.64
N PHE A 173 1.63 -18.37 22.70
CA PHE A 173 1.69 -17.63 23.96
C PHE A 173 2.93 -18.09 24.73
N PRO A 174 3.98 -17.27 24.90
CA PRO A 174 4.87 -17.47 26.03
C PRO A 174 4.06 -17.24 27.32
N SER A 175 4.16 -18.18 28.25
CA SER A 175 3.48 -18.13 29.54
C SER A 175 3.93 -16.89 30.34
N GLY A 176 3.17 -15.80 30.23
CA GLY A 176 3.34 -14.58 31.00
C GLY A 176 2.01 -14.14 31.58
N THR A 177 2.00 -13.80 32.86
CA THR A 177 0.82 -13.31 33.58
C THR A 177 0.21 -12.09 32.87
N PRO A 178 -1.13 -12.00 32.71
CA PRO A 178 -1.76 -10.85 32.07
C PRO A 178 -1.50 -9.57 32.88
N HIS A 179 -0.97 -8.53 32.23
CA HIS A 179 -0.97 -7.17 32.75
C HIS A 179 -2.23 -6.44 32.24
N PRO A 180 -2.97 -5.72 33.10
CA PRO A 180 -4.09 -4.88 32.66
C PRO A 180 -3.63 -3.78 31.70
N ILE A 181 -4.34 -3.60 30.59
CA ILE A 181 -4.18 -2.46 29.67
C ILE A 181 -5.00 -1.29 30.23
N GLU A 182 -4.32 -0.23 30.67
CA GLU A 182 -4.96 1.04 31.02
C GLU A 182 -5.37 1.78 29.72
N ILE A 183 -6.68 1.93 29.49
CA ILE A 183 -7.21 2.78 28.42
C ILE A 183 -7.10 4.23 28.90
N SER A 184 -6.09 4.95 28.43
CA SER A 184 -6.03 6.40 28.62
C SER A 184 -7.12 7.09 27.80
N ALA A 185 -8.04 7.77 28.47
CA ALA A 185 -9.10 8.54 27.82
C ALA A 185 -8.50 9.63 26.90
N ALA A 186 -8.96 9.67 25.64
CA ALA A 186 -8.58 10.70 24.69
C ALA A 186 -8.92 12.09 25.24
N LYS A 187 -7.90 12.96 25.35
CA LYS A 187 -8.08 14.35 25.75
C LYS A 187 -8.77 15.10 24.61
N ALA A 188 -9.98 15.60 24.87
CA ALA A 188 -10.76 16.37 23.91
C ALA A 188 -9.97 17.61 23.42
N VAL A 189 -9.67 17.66 22.12
CA VAL A 189 -9.17 18.87 21.47
C VAL A 189 -10.34 19.83 21.30
N ARG A 190 -10.29 20.98 22.00
CA ARG A 190 -11.28 22.04 21.80
C ARG A 190 -11.12 22.64 20.41
N SER A 191 -12.20 22.67 19.64
CA SER A 191 -12.24 23.41 18.38
C SER A 191 -11.99 24.90 18.65
N MET A 192 -10.99 25.46 17.98
CA MET A 192 -10.79 26.91 17.96
C MET A 192 -11.77 27.50 16.95
N ASN A 193 -12.69 28.33 17.43
CA ASN A 193 -13.62 29.08 16.59
C ASN A 193 -12.84 30.03 15.66
N VAL A 194 -13.27 30.14 14.40
CA VAL A 194 -12.63 30.94 13.34
C VAL A 194 -12.47 32.43 13.73
N LEU A 195 -13.25 32.92 14.69
CA LEU A 195 -13.22 34.30 15.17
C LEU A 195 -11.96 34.66 15.99
N THR A 196 -11.31 33.70 16.67
CA THR A 196 -10.08 33.95 17.46
C THR A 196 -8.83 34.07 16.58
N LEU A 197 -8.82 33.43 15.40
CA LEU A 197 -7.70 33.50 14.47
C LEU A 197 -7.61 34.88 13.79
N PHE A 198 -8.76 35.51 13.51
CA PHE A 198 -8.81 36.86 12.93
C PHE A 198 -8.29 37.94 13.90
N CYS A 199 -8.58 37.84 15.21
CA CYS A 199 -8.05 38.77 16.21
C CYS A 199 -6.52 38.67 16.36
N ALA A 200 -5.95 37.46 16.33
CA ALA A 200 -4.51 37.26 16.47
C ALA A 200 -3.72 37.79 15.25
N VAL A 201 -4.28 37.65 14.04
CA VAL A 201 -3.65 38.17 12.82
C VAL A 201 -3.74 39.70 12.76
N MET A 202 -4.87 40.31 13.17
CA MET A 202 -5.02 41.78 13.22
C MET A 202 -4.12 42.45 14.27
N ILE A 203 -3.93 41.84 15.45
CA ILE A 203 -3.05 42.40 16.48
C ILE A 203 -1.58 42.37 16.04
N THR A 204 -1.16 41.33 15.30
CA THR A 204 0.22 41.23 14.78
C THR A 204 0.47 42.24 13.65
N LEU A 205 -0.49 42.45 12.75
CA LEU A 205 -0.42 43.47 11.69
C LEU A 205 -0.40 44.90 12.25
N LEU A 206 -1.20 45.19 13.29
CA LEU A 206 -1.22 46.50 13.95
C LEU A 206 0.07 46.80 14.74
N ARG A 207 0.75 45.78 15.28
CA ARG A 207 2.06 45.95 15.93
C ARG A 207 3.19 46.17 14.91
N SER A 208 3.12 45.51 13.76
CA SER A 208 4.09 45.72 12.67
C SER A 208 4.03 47.13 12.07
N ALA A 209 2.83 47.73 12.01
CA ALA A 209 2.64 49.09 11.48
C ALA A 209 3.14 50.20 12.43
N ARG A 210 3.31 49.93 13.73
CA ARG A 210 3.79 50.92 14.72
C ARG A 210 5.31 50.97 14.86
N ASN A 211 6.05 49.99 14.33
CA ASN A 211 7.51 49.93 14.38
C ASN A 211 8.19 50.48 13.10
N LEU A 212 7.43 51.12 12.22
CA LEU A 212 7.88 51.70 10.95
C LEU A 212 7.71 53.23 10.89
N GLY A 213 7.52 53.88 12.04
CA GLY A 213 7.43 55.34 12.18
C GLY A 213 8.55 55.89 13.05
#